data_AF-E1KP21-F1
#
_entry.id   AF-E1KP21-F1
#
_cell.length_a   1.000
_cell.length_b   1.000
_cell.length_c   1.000
_cell.angle_alpha   90.00
_cell.angle_beta   90.00
_cell.angle_gamma   90.00
#
_symmetry.space_group_name_H-M   'P 1'
#
loop_
_entity.id
_entity.type
_entity.pdbx_description
1 polymer ?
#
loop_
_entity_poly.entity_id
_entity_poly.type
_entity_poly.pdbx_seq_one_letter_code
_entity_poly.pdbx_strand_id
1 'polypeptide(L)'
;MSHIVYLGLGSNLGNRKAILNEAIALIFERVGEVIRQSSFLETKPWGFESPNQFLNACLCVNTELAPRQLLETTQAVEKEMGRAHKTVNRKYQDRIIDIDILMIDDLKIDEPDFKVPHPLMKERDFVMIPLKEILP
;
A
#
# COMPACT_ATOMS: atom_id res chain seq x y z
N MET A 1 8.61 4.15 -20.44
CA MET A 1 9.44 4.92 -19.49
C MET A 1 9.17 4.31 -18.12
N SER A 2 10.20 4.15 -17.30
CA SER A 2 10.04 3.58 -15.96
C SER A 2 9.76 4.68 -14.93
N HIS A 3 9.03 4.32 -13.88
CA HIS A 3 8.62 5.19 -12.77
C HIS A 3 9.11 4.62 -11.45
N ILE A 4 9.55 5.49 -10.54
CA ILE A 4 9.79 5.14 -9.14
C ILE A 4 8.51 5.37 -8.36
N VAL A 5 7.99 4.31 -7.77
CA VAL A 5 6.72 4.30 -7.04
C VAL A 5 6.96 3.91 -5.59
N TYR A 6 6.31 4.61 -4.68
CA TYR A 6 6.26 4.23 -3.28
C TYR A 6 4.88 3.67 -2.95
N LEU A 7 4.85 2.43 -2.48
CA LEU A 7 3.63 1.73 -2.07
C LEU A 7 3.61 1.56 -0.55
N GLY A 8 2.45 1.79 0.06
CA GLY A 8 2.17 1.43 1.44
C GLY A 8 1.40 0.12 1.51
N LEU A 9 1.82 -0.79 2.39
CA LEU A 9 1.15 -2.06 2.65
C LEU A 9 0.62 -2.11 4.07
N GLY A 10 -0.55 -2.73 4.26
CA GLY A 10 -1.14 -2.94 5.58
C GLY A 10 -1.98 -4.20 5.68
N SER A 11 -1.80 -4.99 6.74
CA SER A 11 -2.59 -6.20 7.01
C SER A 11 -2.92 -6.30 8.50
N ASN A 12 -4.16 -6.60 8.87
CA ASN A 12 -4.51 -6.86 10.27
C ASN A 12 -5.30 -8.15 10.53
N LEU A 13 -5.53 -8.98 9.51
CA LEU A 13 -6.21 -10.26 9.64
C LEU A 13 -5.26 -11.42 9.34
N GLY A 14 -5.48 -12.57 9.99
CA GLY A 14 -4.73 -13.80 9.72
C GLY A 14 -3.23 -13.69 10.02
N ASN A 15 -2.41 -14.42 9.26
CA ASN A 15 -0.96 -14.37 9.38
C ASN A 15 -0.41 -13.16 8.60
N ARG A 16 -0.53 -11.98 9.20
CA ARG A 16 -0.18 -10.67 8.61
C ARG A 16 1.21 -10.66 7.95
N LYS A 17 2.21 -11.30 8.56
CA LYS A 17 3.57 -11.37 8.00
C LYS A 17 3.63 -12.20 6.72
N ALA A 18 2.98 -13.37 6.72
CA ALA A 18 2.89 -14.19 5.51
C ALA A 18 2.12 -13.47 4.40
N ILE A 19 1.02 -12.81 4.74
CA ILE A 19 0.21 -12.03 3.81
C ILE A 19 1.01 -10.87 3.22
N LEU A 20 1.74 -10.09 4.02
CA LEU A 20 2.60 -9.02 3.49
C LEU A 20 3.68 -9.57 2.56
N ASN A 21 4.32 -10.69 2.90
CA ASN A 21 5.32 -11.32 2.04
C ASN A 21 4.72 -11.80 0.70
N GLU A 22 3.51 -12.37 0.73
CA GLU A 22 2.79 -12.76 -0.47
C GLU A 22 2.43 -11.54 -1.35
N ALA A 23 1.94 -10.46 -0.74
CA ALA A 23 1.67 -9.21 -1.45
C ALA A 23 2.93 -8.64 -2.10
N ILE A 24 4.07 -8.67 -1.41
CA ILE A 24 5.36 -8.22 -1.95
C ILE A 24 5.77 -9.07 -3.16
N ALA A 25 5.59 -10.40 -3.10
CA ALA A 25 5.88 -11.28 -4.23
C ALA A 25 4.99 -11.00 -5.44
N LEU A 26 3.69 -10.78 -5.23
CA LEU A 26 2.74 -10.43 -6.30
C LEU A 26 3.04 -9.04 -6.89
N ILE A 27 3.46 -8.08 -6.07
CA ILE A 27 3.91 -6.75 -6.54
C ILE A 27 5.17 -6.90 -7.39
N PHE A 28 6.15 -7.69 -6.95
CA PHE A 28 7.35 -7.96 -7.74
C PHE A 28 7.02 -8.56 -9.11
N GLU A 29 6.11 -9.54 -9.15
CA GLU A 29 5.72 -10.23 -10.38
C GLU A 29 4.92 -9.33 -11.34
N ARG A 30 4.02 -8.50 -10.83
CA ARG A 30 2.98 -7.84 -11.66
C ARG A 30 3.12 -6.33 -11.78
N VAL A 31 3.74 -5.69 -10.80
CA VAL A 31 3.92 -4.23 -10.76
C VAL A 31 5.31 -3.87 -11.23
N GLY A 32 6.36 -4.49 -10.68
CA GLY A 32 7.73 -4.21 -11.07
C GLY A 32 8.76 -4.55 -10.00
N GLU A 33 10.01 -4.23 -10.27
CA GLU A 33 11.15 -4.56 -9.40
C GLU A 33 11.05 -3.83 -8.05
N VAL A 34 11.07 -4.58 -6.95
CA VAL A 34 11.11 -4.01 -5.59
C VAL A 34 12.57 -3.64 -5.27
N ILE A 35 12.87 -2.35 -5.34
CA ILE A 35 14.22 -1.80 -5.13
C ILE A 35 14.56 -1.73 -3.64
N ARG A 36 13.58 -1.30 -2.82
CA ARG A 36 13.73 -1.18 -1.37
C ARG A 36 12.45 -1.58 -0.66
N GLN A 37 12.61 -2.14 0.53
CA GLN A 37 11.53 -2.50 1.43
C GLN A 37 11.88 -1.98 2.83
N SER A 38 10.91 -1.38 3.51
CA SER A 38 11.07 -0.95 4.90
C SER A 38 11.00 -2.15 5.86
N SER A 39 11.36 -1.90 7.11
CA SER A 39 10.98 -2.75 8.24
C SER A 39 9.46 -2.95 8.29
N PHE A 40 9.02 -4.07 8.86
CA PHE A 40 7.62 -4.22 9.25
C PHE A 40 7.35 -3.45 10.54
N LEU A 41 6.28 -2.65 10.55
CA LEU A 41 5.87 -1.85 11.69
C LEU A 41 4.49 -2.29 12.17
N GLU A 42 4.41 -2.74 13.42
CA GLU A 42 3.13 -3.04 14.06
C GLU A 42 2.50 -1.77 14.64
N THR A 43 1.24 -1.50 14.31
CA THR A 43 0.52 -0.31 14.78
C THR A 43 -0.93 -0.61 15.12
N LYS A 44 -1.51 0.23 15.98
CA LYS A 44 -2.95 0.25 16.18
C LYS A 44 -3.68 0.66 14.90
N PRO A 45 -4.94 0.22 14.70
CA PRO A 45 -5.80 0.74 13.66
C PRO A 45 -5.90 2.26 13.70
N TRP A 46 -5.96 2.89 12.54
CA TRP A 46 -6.13 4.34 12.40
C TRP A 46 -7.54 4.67 11.93
N GLY A 47 -8.23 5.57 12.64
CA GLY A 47 -9.58 6.02 12.29
C GLY A 47 -10.73 5.07 12.65
N PHE A 48 -10.45 3.94 13.31
CA PHE A 48 -11.47 3.04 13.87
C PHE A 48 -10.89 2.17 15.00
N GLU A 49 -11.75 1.49 15.75
CA GLU A 49 -11.33 0.53 16.78
C GLU A 49 -11.41 -0.91 16.25
N SER A 50 -10.39 -1.70 16.57
CA SER A 50 -10.36 -3.14 16.33
C SER A 50 -9.47 -3.82 17.37
N PRO A 51 -9.77 -5.07 17.77
CA PRO A 51 -8.87 -5.86 18.60
C PRO A 51 -7.58 -6.27 17.85
N ASN A 52 -7.55 -6.14 16.51
CA ASN A 52 -6.45 -6.58 15.68
C ASN A 52 -5.47 -5.44 15.36
N GLN A 53 -4.19 -5.65 15.64
CA GLN A 53 -3.11 -4.74 15.26
C GLN A 53 -2.80 -4.87 13.76
N PHE A 54 -2.45 -3.76 13.11
CA PHE A 54 -1.92 -3.76 11.75
C PHE A 54 -0.43 -4.07 11.75
N LEU A 55 0.01 -4.84 10.75
CA LEU A 55 1.40 -4.87 10.32
C LEU A 55 1.49 -4.06 9.02
N ASN A 56 2.40 -3.09 8.97
CA ASN A 56 2.55 -2.18 7.84
C ASN A 56 3.98 -2.19 7.30
N ALA A 57 4.14 -1.88 6.02
CA ALA A 57 5.43 -1.67 5.37
C ALA A 57 5.30 -0.66 4.23
N CYS A 58 6.43 -0.16 3.76
CA CYS A 58 6.51 0.57 2.50
C CYS A 58 7.48 -0.12 1.54
N LEU A 59 7.19 -0.04 0.25
CA LEU A 59 8.05 -0.50 -0.84
C LEU A 59 8.42 0.66 -1.75
N CYS A 60 9.64 0.64 -2.26
CA CYS A 60 10.08 1.42 -3.41
C CYS A 60 10.15 0.47 -4.60
N VAL A 61 9.39 0.74 -5.65
CA VAL A 61 9.22 -0.13 -6.81
C VAL A 61 9.59 0.62 -8.09
N ASN A 62 10.40 0.01 -8.94
CA ASN A 62 10.63 0.46 -10.30
C ASN A 62 9.63 -0.23 -11.22
N THR A 63 8.77 0.53 -11.88
CA THR A 63 7.70 -0.02 -12.72
C THR A 63 7.68 0.63 -14.10
N GLU A 64 7.31 -0.14 -15.12
CA GLU A 64 7.01 0.39 -16.46
C GLU A 64 5.51 0.65 -16.67
N LEU A 65 4.68 0.35 -15.67
CA LEU A 65 3.24 0.57 -15.74
C LEU A 65 2.92 2.06 -15.73
N ALA A 66 1.98 2.47 -16.59
CA ALA A 66 1.41 3.80 -16.49
C ALA A 66 0.65 3.97 -15.15
N PRO A 67 0.51 5.19 -14.60
CA PRO A 67 -0.12 5.40 -13.29
C PRO A 67 -1.50 4.76 -13.12
N ARG A 68 -2.34 4.80 -14.16
CA ARG A 68 -3.68 4.18 -14.10
C ARG A 68 -3.60 2.65 -14.09
N GLN A 69 -2.68 2.06 -14.86
CA GLN A 69 -2.45 0.62 -14.85
C GLN A 69 -1.88 0.16 -13.50
N LEU A 70 -0.99 0.93 -12.89
CA LEU A 70 -0.48 0.68 -11.54
C LEU A 70 -1.63 0.61 -10.51
N LEU A 71 -2.56 1.57 -10.55
CA LEU A 71 -3.75 1.58 -9.69
C LEU A 71 -4.61 0.32 -9.89
N GLU A 72 -4.91 -0.03 -11.15
CA GLU A 72 -5.71 -1.21 -11.48
C GLU A 72 -5.02 -2.51 -11.05
N THR A 73 -3.72 -2.65 -11.29
CA THR A 73 -2.94 -3.83 -10.92
C THR A 73 -2.85 -4.00 -9.40
N THR A 74 -2.60 -2.92 -8.64
CA THR A 74 -2.57 -2.99 -7.17
C THR A 74 -3.93 -3.37 -6.59
N GLN A 75 -5.03 -2.82 -7.12
CA GLN A 75 -6.38 -3.22 -6.73
C GLN A 75 -6.70 -4.68 -7.08
N ALA A 76 -6.21 -5.16 -8.22
CA ALA A 76 -6.37 -6.56 -8.62
C ALA A 76 -5.64 -7.51 -7.65
N VAL A 77 -4.44 -7.16 -7.21
CA VAL A 77 -3.70 -7.92 -6.19
C VAL A 77 -4.49 -7.98 -4.88
N GLU A 78 -5.01 -6.84 -4.39
CA GLU A 78 -5.84 -6.83 -3.16
C GLU A 78 -7.07 -7.75 -3.29
N LYS A 79 -7.74 -7.71 -4.44
CA LYS A 79 -8.93 -8.51 -4.71
C LYS A 79 -8.62 -10.01 -4.73
N GLU A 80 -7.53 -10.40 -5.38
CA GLU A 80 -7.08 -11.80 -5.45
C GLU A 80 -6.72 -12.36 -4.07
N MET A 81 -6.07 -11.54 -3.23
CA MET A 81 -5.72 -11.89 -1.86
C MET A 81 -6.92 -11.88 -0.89
N GLY A 82 -8.13 -11.64 -1.38
CA GLY A 82 -9.37 -11.77 -0.60
C GLY A 82 -9.96 -10.46 -0.09
N ARG A 83 -9.46 -9.29 -0.51
CA ARG A 83 -10.13 -8.01 -0.23
C ARG A 83 -11.06 -7.60 -1.38
N ALA A 84 -12.27 -8.12 -1.36
CA ALA A 84 -13.28 -7.81 -2.37
C ALA A 84 -13.86 -6.38 -2.27
N HIS A 85 -13.81 -5.74 -1.08
CA HIS A 85 -14.38 -4.41 -0.85
C HIS A 85 -13.43 -3.54 0.00
N LYS A 86 -13.11 -2.33 -0.47
CA LYS A 86 -12.23 -1.40 0.27
C LYS A 86 -12.91 -0.72 1.46
N THR A 87 -14.22 -0.48 1.36
CA THR A 87 -14.99 0.25 2.37
C THR A 87 -16.46 -0.13 2.30
N VAL A 88 -17.04 -0.58 3.41
CA VAL A 88 -18.49 -0.74 3.56
C VAL A 88 -19.01 0.47 4.32
N ASN A 89 -19.97 1.19 3.75
CA ASN A 89 -20.63 2.35 4.39
C ASN A 89 -19.69 3.47 4.86
N ARG A 90 -18.59 3.75 4.14
CA ARG A 90 -17.59 4.79 4.46
C ARG A 90 -16.85 4.59 5.80
N LYS A 91 -16.83 3.38 6.35
CA LYS A 91 -16.10 3.05 7.59
C LYS A 91 -14.86 2.21 7.30
N TYR A 92 -13.76 2.53 7.98
CA TYR A 92 -12.59 1.67 8.00
C TYR A 92 -12.92 0.34 8.69
N GLN A 93 -12.31 -0.74 8.20
CA GLN A 93 -12.54 -2.10 8.67
C GLN A 93 -11.26 -2.91 8.61
N ASP A 94 -11.26 -4.01 9.35
CA ASP A 94 -10.22 -5.03 9.26
C ASP A 94 -10.15 -5.60 7.84
N ARG A 95 -8.94 -5.97 7.44
CA ARG A 95 -8.61 -6.35 6.07
C ARG A 95 -7.40 -7.27 6.01
N ILE A 96 -7.46 -8.19 5.06
CA ILE A 96 -6.37 -9.12 4.74
C ILE A 96 -5.18 -8.33 4.22
N ILE A 97 -5.38 -7.44 3.24
CA ILE A 97 -4.31 -6.60 2.69
C ILE A 97 -4.85 -5.24 2.23
N ASP A 98 -4.01 -4.22 2.34
CA ASP A 98 -4.22 -2.85 1.88
C ASP A 98 -2.99 -2.44 1.09
N ILE A 99 -3.17 -1.97 -0.14
CA ILE A 99 -2.11 -1.47 -1.00
C ILE A 99 -2.47 -0.05 -1.41
N ASP A 100 -1.74 0.93 -0.88
CA ASP A 100 -1.90 2.35 -1.17
C ASP A 100 -0.73 2.82 -2.04
N ILE A 101 -1.03 3.53 -3.14
CA ILE A 101 -0.01 4.24 -3.92
C ILE A 101 0.26 5.57 -3.22
N LEU A 102 1.46 5.74 -2.67
CA LEU A 102 1.84 6.90 -1.89
C LEU A 102 2.40 8.02 -2.76
N MET A 103 3.34 7.69 -3.65
CA MET A 103 4.02 8.63 -4.55
C MET A 103 4.39 7.91 -5.86
N ILE A 104 4.41 8.67 -6.96
CA ILE A 104 4.90 8.23 -8.27
C ILE A 104 5.80 9.37 -8.77
N ASP A 105 7.10 9.15 -8.84
CA ASP A 105 8.09 10.18 -9.17
C ASP A 105 7.79 11.51 -8.44
N ASP A 106 7.66 12.60 -9.20
CA ASP A 106 7.20 13.92 -8.79
C ASP A 106 5.77 14.25 -9.30
N LEU A 107 5.03 13.23 -9.76
CA LEU A 107 3.71 13.42 -10.35
C LEU A 107 2.69 13.94 -9.33
N LYS A 108 1.80 14.80 -9.84
CA LYS A 108 0.58 15.22 -9.17
C LYS A 108 -0.62 14.73 -9.95
N ILE A 109 -1.38 13.83 -9.35
CA ILE A 109 -2.63 13.31 -9.90
C ILE A 109 -3.74 13.76 -8.96
N ASP A 110 -4.76 14.41 -9.51
CA ASP A 110 -5.93 14.87 -8.76
C ASP A 110 -7.21 14.47 -9.51
N GLU A 111 -7.51 13.18 -9.42
CA GLU A 111 -8.72 12.58 -9.99
C GLU A 111 -9.67 12.16 -8.87
N PRO A 112 -10.98 11.98 -9.13
CA PRO A 112 -11.95 11.64 -8.09
C PRO A 112 -11.63 10.35 -7.32
N ASP A 113 -11.01 9.37 -7.99
CA ASP A 113 -10.70 8.04 -7.47
C ASP A 113 -9.19 7.76 -7.34
N PHE A 114 -8.34 8.70 -7.78
CA PHE A 114 -6.90 8.53 -7.79
C PHE A 114 -6.18 9.85 -7.51
N LYS A 115 -5.50 9.90 -6.36
CA LYS A 115 -4.76 11.07 -5.91
C LYS A 115 -3.34 10.70 -5.54
N VAL A 116 -2.38 11.38 -6.14
CA VAL A 116 -0.94 11.21 -5.89
C VAL A 116 -0.32 12.60 -5.73
N PRO A 117 0.50 12.85 -4.68
CA PRO A 117 0.76 11.97 -3.54
C PRO A 117 -0.51 11.61 -2.74
N HIS A 118 -0.49 10.47 -2.05
CA HIS A 118 -1.66 10.05 -1.27
C HIS A 118 -2.00 11.14 -0.21
N PRO A 119 -3.24 11.64 -0.18
CA PRO A 119 -3.58 12.89 0.52
C PRO A 119 -3.31 12.83 2.03
N LEU A 120 -3.52 11.67 2.65
CA LEU A 120 -3.37 11.49 4.10
C LEU A 120 -2.01 10.86 4.49
N MET A 121 -1.07 10.67 3.55
CA MET A 121 0.16 9.93 3.87
C MET A 121 0.95 10.59 5.01
N LYS A 122 1.00 11.93 5.03
CA LYS A 122 1.77 12.71 6.01
C LYS A 122 1.15 12.71 7.41
N GLU A 123 -0.14 12.39 7.52
CA GLU A 123 -0.89 12.34 8.79
C GLU A 123 -0.83 10.97 9.45
N ARG A 124 -0.23 9.98 8.77
CA ARG A 124 -0.26 8.57 9.16
C ARG A 124 1.14 8.08 9.50
N ASP A 125 1.44 7.95 10.79
CA ASP A 125 2.74 7.45 11.24
C ASP A 125 3.06 6.04 10.73
N PHE A 126 2.03 5.18 10.63
CA PHE A 126 2.18 3.83 10.06
C PHE A 126 2.58 3.83 8.57
N VAL A 127 2.47 4.98 7.89
CA VAL A 127 3.00 5.22 6.54
C VAL A 127 4.35 5.94 6.64
N MET A 128 4.42 7.06 7.37
CA MET A 128 5.60 7.93 7.35
C MET A 128 6.84 7.32 8.02
N ILE A 129 6.68 6.52 9.08
CA ILE A 129 7.80 5.84 9.73
C ILE A 129 8.48 4.87 8.74
N PRO A 130 7.78 3.85 8.19
CA PRO A 130 8.41 2.93 7.23
C PRO A 130 8.84 3.62 5.94
N LEU A 131 8.09 4.62 5.44
CA LEU A 131 8.46 5.33 4.22
C LEU A 131 9.81 6.07 4.37
N LYS A 132 10.08 6.68 5.52
CA LYS A 132 11.35 7.37 5.78
C LYS A 132 12.57 6.44 5.75
N GLU A 133 12.40 5.15 6.03
CA GLU A 133 13.49 4.17 5.96
C GLU A 133 13.96 3.89 4.52
N ILE A 134 13.10 4.14 3.54
CA ILE A 134 13.36 3.78 2.13
C ILE A 134 13.37 4.98 1.18
N LEU A 135 13.19 6.19 1.71
CA LEU A 135 13.43 7.41 0.94
C LEU A 135 14.96 7.59 0.74
N PRO A 136 15.39 8.16 -0.39
CA PRO A 136 16.80 8.47 -0.65
C PRO A 136 17.40 9.44 0.38
#